data_AF-A0AB73SZ51-F1
#
_entry.id   AF-A0AB73SZ51-F1
#
_cell.length_a   1.000
_cell.length_b   1.000
_cell.length_c   1.000
_cell.angle_alpha   90.00
_cell.angle_beta   90.00
_cell.angle_gamma   90.00
#
_symmetry.space_group_name_H-M   'P 1'
#
loop_
_entity.id
_entity.type
_entity.pdbx_description
1 polymer ?
#
loop_
_entity_poly.entity_id
_entity_poly.type
_entity_poly.pdbx_seq_one_letter_code
_entity_poly.pdbx_strand_id
1 'polypeptide(L)'
;MKSHTSLVAQQTRLSEWAELVRDCQNRPQGMKIDEWCQLHHITKASYYWRLRKVREAFLAAADNTPGSVNKLVSLEKNDSFLVRIKI
;
A
#
# COMPACT_ATOMS: atom_id res chain seq x y z
N MET A 1 19.42 -16.75 -2.48
CA MET A 1 19.75 -15.31 -2.38
C MET A 1 18.81 -14.55 -3.31
N LYS A 2 18.11 -13.51 -2.85
CA LYS A 2 17.35 -12.65 -3.77
C LYS A 2 18.34 -11.77 -4.53
N SER A 3 18.25 -11.73 -5.85
CA SER A 3 19.10 -10.84 -6.65
C SER A 3 18.73 -9.38 -6.39
N HIS A 4 19.68 -8.46 -6.54
CA HIS A 4 19.46 -7.02 -6.37
C HIS A 4 18.27 -6.54 -7.23
N THR A 5 18.18 -7.00 -8.48
CA THR A 5 17.06 -6.72 -9.39
C THR A 5 15.72 -7.23 -8.86
N SER A 6 15.69 -8.44 -8.28
CA SER A 6 14.47 -9.01 -7.69
C SER A 6 13.99 -8.24 -6.48
N LEU A 7 14.92 -7.75 -5.65
CA LEU A 7 14.60 -6.90 -4.50
C LEU A 7 14.01 -5.56 -4.93
N VAL A 8 14.65 -4.89 -5.90
CA VAL A 8 14.16 -3.61 -6.45
C VAL A 8 12.78 -3.78 -7.08
N ALA A 9 12.57 -4.83 -7.88
CA ALA A 9 11.27 -5.13 -8.48
C ALA A 9 10.17 -5.38 -7.42
N GLN A 10 10.52 -6.05 -6.31
CA GLN A 10 9.58 -6.24 -5.20
C GLN A 10 9.20 -4.91 -4.54
N GLN A 11 10.18 -4.03 -4.33
CA GLN A 11 9.95 -2.72 -3.73
C GLN A 11 9.09 -1.83 -4.62
N THR A 12 9.37 -1.78 -5.93
CA THR A 12 8.58 -0.99 -6.89
C THR A 12 7.11 -1.41 -6.89
N ARG A 13 6.83 -2.72 -6.96
CA ARG A 13 5.45 -3.23 -6.91
C ARG A 13 4.74 -2.88 -5.61
N LEU A 14 5.44 -2.96 -4.47
CA LEU A 14 4.86 -2.58 -3.18
C LEU A 14 4.51 -1.09 -3.14
N SER A 15 5.36 -0.22 -3.70
CA SER A 15 5.08 1.21 -3.83
C SER A 15 3.85 1.45 -4.71
N GLU A 16 3.78 0.82 -5.89
CA GLU A 16 2.60 0.92 -6.79
C GLU A 16 1.31 0.49 -6.09
N TRP A 17 1.36 -0.59 -5.31
CA TRP A 17 0.19 -1.05 -4.56
C TRP A 17 -0.19 -0.10 -3.43
N ALA A 18 0.77 0.51 -2.75
CA ALA A 18 0.51 1.51 -1.72
C ALA A 18 -0.18 2.75 -2.31
N GLU A 19 0.26 3.20 -3.49
CA GLU A 19 -0.37 4.31 -4.20
C GLU A 19 -1.80 3.98 -4.61
N LEU A 20 -2.02 2.79 -5.15
CA LEU A 20 -3.34 2.30 -5.54
C LEU A 20 -4.30 2.20 -4.34
N VAL A 21 -3.80 1.72 -3.19
CA VAL A 21 -4.58 1.67 -1.94
C VAL A 21 -4.94 3.08 -1.47
N ARG A 22 -3.99 4.03 -1.52
CA ARG A 22 -4.23 5.43 -1.17
C ARG A 22 -5.29 6.06 -2.07
N ASP A 23 -5.21 5.81 -3.38
CA ASP A 23 -6.20 6.31 -4.33
C ASP A 23 -7.61 5.75 -4.04
N CYS A 24 -7.72 4.45 -3.76
CA CYS A 24 -8.98 3.84 -3.33
C CYS A 24 -9.53 4.45 -2.04
N GLN A 25 -8.68 4.83 -1.09
CA GLN A 25 -9.10 5.46 0.16
C GLN A 25 -9.58 6.91 -0.03
N ASN A 26 -9.08 7.60 -1.06
CA ASN A 26 -9.48 8.96 -1.44
C ASN A 26 -10.68 9.00 -2.38
N ARG A 27 -11.32 7.85 -2.65
CA ARG A 27 -12.51 7.78 -3.51
C ARG A 27 -13.66 8.65 -2.97
N PRO A 28 -14.55 9.15 -3.84
CA PRO A 28 -15.72 9.93 -3.42
C PRO A 28 -16.55 9.20 -2.35
N GLN A 29 -17.05 9.97 -1.37
CA GLN A 29 -17.93 9.43 -0.34
C GLN A 29 -19.17 8.80 -0.98
N GLY A 30 -19.48 7.56 -0.61
CA GLY A 30 -20.58 6.77 -1.18
C GLY A 30 -20.18 5.84 -2.32
N MET A 31 -18.99 5.98 -2.90
CA MET A 31 -18.49 5.04 -3.91
C MET A 31 -18.12 3.69 -3.29
N LYS A 32 -18.64 2.60 -3.86
CA LYS A 32 -18.30 1.24 -3.42
C LYS A 32 -16.92 0.84 -3.91
N ILE A 33 -16.25 -0.02 -3.14
CA ILE A 33 -14.96 -0.59 -3.54
C ILE A 33 -15.09 -1.38 -4.86
N ASP A 34 -16.23 -2.01 -5.10
CA ASP A 34 -16.47 -2.79 -6.32
C ASP A 34 -16.50 -1.92 -7.58
N GLU A 35 -17.18 -0.76 -7.50
CA GLU A 35 -17.22 0.23 -8.58
C GLU A 35 -15.84 0.81 -8.83
N TRP A 36 -15.10 1.13 -7.75
CA TRP A 36 -13.73 1.61 -7.87
C TRP A 36 -12.81 0.57 -8.51
N CYS A 37 -12.91 -0.70 -8.09
CA CYS A 37 -12.14 -1.79 -8.70
C CYS A 37 -12.42 -1.93 -10.21
N GLN A 38 -13.68 -1.78 -10.63
CA GLN A 38 -14.06 -1.79 -12.05
C GLN A 38 -13.41 -0.65 -12.83
N LEU A 39 -13.41 0.58 -12.31
CA LEU A 39 -12.75 1.72 -12.95
C LEU A 39 -11.23 1.55 -13.06
N HIS A 40 -10.61 0.90 -12.07
CA HIS A 40 -9.17 0.66 -12.04
C HIS A 40 -8.76 -0.66 -12.71
N HIS A 41 -9.70 -1.35 -13.38
CA HIS A 41 -9.47 -2.62 -14.08
C HIS A 41 -8.83 -3.70 -13.20
N ILE A 42 -9.23 -3.76 -11.93
CA ILE A 42 -8.79 -4.79 -11.00
C ILE A 42 -9.98 -5.56 -10.42
N THR A 43 -9.72 -6.77 -9.95
CA THR A 43 -10.71 -7.51 -9.18
C THR A 43 -10.69 -7.08 -7.72
N LYS A 44 -11.84 -7.18 -7.06
CA LYS A 44 -11.96 -6.97 -5.60
C LYS A 44 -10.97 -7.84 -4.81
N ALA A 45 -10.78 -9.09 -5.23
CA ALA A 45 -9.83 -10.01 -4.62
C ALA A 45 -8.38 -9.50 -4.74
N SER A 46 -7.99 -9.01 -5.92
CA SER A 46 -6.66 -8.43 -6.15
C SER A 46 -6.44 -7.19 -5.27
N TYR A 47 -7.43 -6.31 -5.15
CA TYR A 47 -7.38 -5.15 -4.27
C TYR A 47 -7.09 -5.54 -2.81
N TYR A 48 -7.89 -6.44 -2.23
CA TYR A 48 -7.70 -6.84 -0.82
C TYR A 48 -6.39 -7.59 -0.60
N TRP A 49 -5.93 -8.37 -1.59
CA TRP A 49 -4.62 -9.01 -1.52
C TRP A 49 -3.47 -7.98 -1.51
N ARG A 50 -3.53 -6.97 -2.39
CA ARG A 50 -2.55 -5.87 -2.43
C ARG A 50 -2.56 -5.07 -1.13
N LEU A 51 -3.74 -4.74 -0.60
CA LEU A 51 -3.89 -4.06 0.70
C LEU A 51 -3.23 -4.85 1.83
N ARG A 52 -3.47 -6.17 1.88
CA ARG A 52 -2.82 -7.06 2.85
C ARG A 52 -1.30 -7.05 2.70
N LYS A 53 -0.78 -7.11 1.47
CA LYS A 53 0.68 -7.10 1.23
C LYS A 53 1.35 -5.79 1.62
N VAL A 54 0.68 -4.67 1.37
CA VAL A 54 1.14 -3.34 1.82
C VAL A 54 1.16 -3.28 3.36
N ARG A 55 0.12 -3.80 4.03
CA ARG A 55 0.07 -3.92 5.50
C ARG A 55 1.21 -4.78 6.06
N GLU A 56 1.41 -5.98 5.52
CA GLU A 56 2.49 -6.89 5.93
C GLU A 56 3.87 -6.23 5.76
N ALA A 57 4.11 -5.55 4.64
CA ALA A 57 5.37 -4.85 4.40
C ALA A 57 5.59 -3.67 5.36
N PHE A 58 4.53 -2.91 5.67
CA PHE A 58 4.58 -1.82 6.63
C PHE A 58 4.90 -2.31 8.05
N LEU A 59 4.23 -3.36 8.51
CA LEU A 59 4.50 -3.97 9.82
C LEU A 59 5.90 -4.56 9.90
N ALA A 60 6.33 -5.29 8.87
CA ALA A 60 7.69 -5.83 8.81
C ALA A 60 8.76 -4.72 8.85
N ALA A 61 8.50 -3.57 8.21
CA ALA A 61 9.41 -2.42 8.29
C ALA A 61 9.43 -1.79 9.70
N ALA A 62 8.26 -1.67 10.34
CA ALA A 62 8.14 -1.13 11.69
C ALA A 62 8.84 -2.03 12.74
N ASP A 63 8.77 -3.35 12.57
CA ASP A 63 9.41 -4.32 13.48
C ASP A 63 10.94 -4.41 13.28
N ASN A 64 11.48 -3.97 12.13
CA ASN A 64 12.90 -4.18 11.77
C ASN A 64 13.83 -2.97 11.99
N THR A 65 13.40 -1.77 12.40
CA THR A 65 14.35 -0.71 12.80
C THR A 65 13.73 0.51 13.51
N PRO A 66 14.26 0.94 14.68
CA PRO A 66 14.27 2.35 15.03
C PRO A 66 15.32 3.06 14.13
N GLY A 67 14.90 3.72 13.05
CA GLY A 67 15.76 4.71 12.37
C GLY A 67 16.11 4.55 10.89
N SER A 68 15.37 3.77 10.07
CA SER A 68 15.51 3.85 8.59
C SER A 68 14.18 4.12 7.91
N VAL A 69 13.70 5.34 8.11
CA VAL A 69 12.43 5.87 7.58
C VAL A 69 12.55 6.40 6.13
N ASN A 70 13.74 6.49 5.55
CA ASN A 70 13.90 7.19 4.27
C ASN A 70 13.64 6.32 3.02
N LYS A 71 12.36 5.96 2.77
CA LYS A 71 11.77 6.00 1.41
C LYS A 71 10.25 5.80 1.34
N LEU A 72 9.60 5.27 2.38
CA LEU A 72 8.12 5.22 2.46
C LEU A 72 7.51 6.47 3.13
N VAL A 73 8.35 7.33 3.69
CA VAL A 73 8.01 8.55 4.43
C VAL A 73 7.71 9.78 3.56
N SER A 74 7.64 9.62 2.24
CA SER A 74 6.99 10.67 1.41
C SER A 74 5.46 10.59 1.48
N LEU A 75 4.89 9.55 2.11
CA LEU A 75 3.46 9.39 2.37
C LEU A 75 3.05 9.77 3.80
N GLU A 76 4.02 10.10 4.66
CA GLU A 76 3.79 10.32 6.10
C GLU A 76 3.07 11.64 6.41
N LYS A 77 2.94 12.56 5.44
CA LYS A 77 2.37 13.90 5.68
C LYS A 77 0.84 13.99 5.59
N ASN A 78 0.11 12.87 5.65
CA ASN A 78 -1.36 12.89 5.74
C ASN A 78 -1.84 11.77 6.68
N ASP A 79 -1.80 12.07 7.98
CA ASP A 79 -2.10 11.22 9.14
C ASP A 79 -3.50 10.57 9.19
N SER A 80 -4.33 10.69 8.15
CA SER A 80 -5.60 9.94 8.02
C SER A 80 -5.40 8.52 7.47
N PHE A 81 -4.34 8.30 6.68
CA PHE A 81 -4.05 7.02 6.02
C PHE A 81 -3.59 5.93 7.00
N LEU A 82 -2.79 6.29 8.01
CA LEU A 82 -2.23 5.35 8.99
C LEU A 82 -3.27 4.86 10.00
N VAL A 83 -4.24 5.70 10.37
CA VAL A 83 -5.32 5.31 11.30
C VAL A 83 -6.20 4.21 10.69
N ARG A 84 -6.47 4.25 9.37
CA ARG A 84 -7.29 3.23 8.67
C ARG A 84 -6.52 1.98 8.22
N ILE A 85 -5.20 1.99 8.29
CA ILE A 85 -4.37 0.79 8.08
C ILE A 85 -4.18 0.01 9.39
N LYS A 86 -4.31 0.70 10.54
CA LYS A 86 -4.14 0.14 11.90
C LYS A 86 -5.45 -0.31 12.58
N ILE A 87 -6.61 0.03 12.03
CA ILE A 87 -7.95 -0.46 12.47
C ILE A 87 -8.44 -1.57 11.53
#